data_AF-A0A254RQ44-F1
#
_entry.id   AF-A0A254RQ44-F1
#
_cell.length_a   1.000
_cell.length_b   1.000
_cell.length_c   1.000
_cell.angle_alpha   90.00
_cell.angle_beta   90.00
_cell.angle_gamma   90.00
#
_symmetry.space_group_name_H-M   'P 1'
#
loop_
_entity.id
_entity.type
_entity.pdbx_description
1 polymer ?
#
loop_
_entity_poly.entity_id
_entity_poly.type
_entity_poly.pdbx_seq_one_letter_code
_entity_poly.pdbx_strand_id
1 'polypeptide(L)'
;MKNLNLIPLCIAAAFSFSQAVLDLPNTQPKVDESYWKAALDSTWQGLIRRNINPYSEGKGLIHRPKSETPGDAVSEAVGYGMLVALFANDQDHFNSIWDAANDKMWGGCYYNWQMAPSGMISGEGAATDAEEDVALALIFADKLVSAGKWQPYTSTKFNYGYADHAKKILGCMWGTQQITSSGILAPGAGWGGDSFVNPGYFSPAWYRIFAKFDSNGDRWNKVVEKTYEILSKSPGYSMGMIPDWMRPDGGWAGSLGYNAYFNSRAFFKDAIRILWRLAIDAVWFDESRAKAFLENSLTFINGKGGPEAANFYQIENPGELLPAEDIWTDFNNSKDTSTWRYRREHSHLTIGMWATAAVAVGKSEDRIAFSEELAKFYEGGDYFGLAKDTTGALEDTLHNEMYFDQFLAWFGASMMSGTFVNVIDAIDNPKEATAGDSSSLTKTVAIKAAAQAQKADNIGLTISGHSVLLTLPEDAEWSIYDMNGHKVAAARGAKFLWQKADRGVYVVRARSKGTSYMRRVAVR
;
A
#
# COMPACT_ATOMS: atom_id res chain seq x y z
N MET A 1 30.32 -53.13 24.09
CA MET A 1 29.66 -52.65 22.85
C MET A 1 28.48 -51.80 23.29
N LYS A 2 28.53 -50.49 23.04
CA LYS A 2 27.54 -49.51 23.52
C LYS A 2 26.37 -49.45 22.54
N ASN A 3 25.15 -49.61 23.05
CA ASN A 3 23.92 -49.36 22.31
C ASN A 3 23.78 -47.86 22.05
N LEU A 4 23.82 -47.45 20.78
CA LEU A 4 23.38 -46.12 20.36
C LEU A 4 21.85 -46.13 20.23
N ASN A 5 21.17 -45.38 21.09
CA ASN A 5 19.80 -44.96 20.86
C ASN A 5 19.80 -43.89 19.76
N LEU A 6 19.28 -44.24 18.58
CA LEU A 6 18.90 -43.26 17.56
C LEU A 6 17.58 -42.60 18.00
N ILE A 7 17.67 -41.35 18.44
CA ILE A 7 16.51 -40.46 18.59
C ILE A 7 16.15 -39.98 17.18
N PRO A 8 14.91 -40.14 16.70
CA PRO A 8 14.51 -39.52 15.45
C PRO A 8 14.40 -38.02 15.68
N LEU A 9 15.35 -37.28 15.09
CA LEU A 9 15.32 -35.83 15.01
C LEU A 9 14.17 -35.45 14.07
N CYS A 10 13.00 -35.15 14.61
CA CYS A 10 11.94 -34.48 13.87
C CYS A 10 12.40 -33.04 13.57
N ILE A 11 13.09 -32.86 12.45
CA ILE A 11 13.25 -31.55 11.82
C ILE A 11 11.87 -31.22 11.26
N ALA A 12 11.04 -30.55 12.06
CA ALA A 12 9.90 -29.82 11.54
C ALA A 12 10.46 -28.67 10.69
N ALA A 13 10.70 -28.94 9.41
CA ALA A 13 10.88 -27.87 8.44
C ALA A 13 9.56 -27.13 8.38
N ALA A 14 9.46 -26.01 9.08
CA ALA A 14 8.39 -25.06 8.88
C ALA A 14 8.46 -24.63 7.41
N PHE A 15 7.52 -25.13 6.60
CA PHE A 15 7.32 -24.60 5.26
C PHE A 15 6.80 -23.17 5.44
N SER A 16 7.71 -22.20 5.49
CA SER A 16 7.38 -20.80 5.25
C SER A 16 6.88 -20.72 3.82
N PHE A 17 5.57 -20.57 3.65
CA PHE A 17 5.03 -20.08 2.39
C PHE A 17 5.72 -18.75 2.12
N SER A 18 6.63 -18.71 1.13
CA SER A 18 7.15 -17.43 0.64
C SER A 18 5.95 -16.65 0.13
N GLN A 19 5.50 -15.67 0.91
CA GLN A 19 4.53 -14.70 0.46
C GLN A 19 5.20 -13.82 -0.60
N ALA A 20 4.43 -13.30 -1.55
CA ALA A 20 4.99 -12.53 -2.66
C ALA A 20 5.49 -11.15 -2.23
N VAL A 21 5.12 -10.66 -1.05
CA VAL A 21 5.57 -9.37 -0.52
C VAL A 21 7.06 -9.37 -0.14
N LEU A 22 7.67 -8.18 -0.18
CA LEU A 22 9.07 -7.95 0.13
C LEU A 22 9.37 -8.32 1.58
N ASP A 23 10.13 -9.39 1.77
CA ASP A 23 10.49 -9.89 3.09
C ASP A 23 11.92 -9.46 3.45
N LEU A 24 12.00 -8.34 4.18
CA LEU A 24 13.25 -7.81 4.72
C LEU A 24 13.17 -7.85 6.26
N PRO A 25 14.01 -8.65 6.94
CA PRO A 25 14.05 -8.72 8.40
C PRO A 25 14.21 -7.33 9.02
N ASN A 26 13.34 -7.02 9.98
CA ASN A 26 13.29 -5.72 10.62
C ASN A 26 12.69 -5.82 12.03
N THR A 27 12.86 -4.75 12.81
CA THR A 27 12.44 -4.66 14.21
C THR A 27 11.19 -3.78 14.40
N GLN A 28 10.48 -3.45 13.32
CA GLN A 28 9.31 -2.58 13.43
C GLN A 28 8.22 -3.26 14.28
N PRO A 29 7.47 -2.48 15.09
CA PRO A 29 6.27 -2.99 15.73
C PRO A 29 5.32 -3.56 14.67
N LYS A 30 4.78 -4.74 14.92
CA LYS A 30 3.89 -5.43 13.97
C LYS A 30 2.88 -6.30 14.69
N VAL A 31 1.78 -6.59 14.03
CA VAL A 31 0.64 -7.37 14.51
C VAL A 31 0.08 -8.20 13.37
N ASP A 32 -0.28 -9.45 13.66
CA ASP A 32 -0.89 -10.38 12.69
C ASP A 32 -0.14 -10.49 11.34
N GLU A 33 1.19 -10.44 11.40
CA GLU A 33 2.10 -10.36 10.24
C GLU A 33 1.71 -11.30 9.10
N SER A 34 1.53 -12.60 9.38
CA SER A 34 1.21 -13.58 8.34
C SER A 34 -0.16 -13.38 7.69
N TYR A 35 -1.15 -12.88 8.44
CA TYR A 35 -2.49 -12.61 7.92
C TYR A 35 -2.45 -11.42 6.96
N TRP A 36 -1.82 -10.32 7.41
CA TRP A 36 -1.73 -9.11 6.61
C TRP A 36 -0.83 -9.27 5.39
N LYS A 37 0.31 -9.93 5.49
CA LYS A 37 1.15 -10.21 4.31
C LYS A 37 0.40 -11.01 3.22
N ALA A 38 -0.51 -11.92 3.60
CA ALA A 38 -1.36 -12.63 2.64
C ALA A 38 -2.44 -11.73 2.02
N ALA A 39 -3.02 -10.82 2.82
CA ALA A 39 -3.97 -9.83 2.34
C ALA A 39 -3.31 -8.84 1.37
N LEU A 40 -2.11 -8.35 1.67
CA LEU A 40 -1.35 -7.41 0.84
C LEU A 40 -1.03 -7.99 -0.54
N ASP A 41 -0.58 -9.24 -0.61
CA ASP A 41 -0.38 -9.97 -1.88
C ASP A 41 -1.70 -10.05 -2.67
N SER A 42 -2.78 -10.52 -2.03
CA SER A 42 -4.07 -10.71 -2.69
C SER A 42 -4.67 -9.41 -3.21
N THR A 43 -4.57 -8.33 -2.42
CA THR A 43 -5.13 -7.02 -2.75
C THR A 43 -4.32 -6.28 -3.81
N TRP A 44 -2.99 -6.45 -3.85
CA TRP A 44 -2.17 -5.98 -4.97
C TRP A 44 -2.60 -6.61 -6.30
N GLN A 45 -2.85 -7.93 -6.30
CA GLN A 45 -3.35 -8.62 -7.49
C GLN A 45 -4.72 -8.11 -7.95
N GLY A 46 -5.56 -7.66 -7.01
CA GLY A 46 -6.83 -7.02 -7.35
C GLY A 46 -6.67 -5.62 -7.94
N LEU A 47 -5.74 -4.81 -7.40
CA LEU A 47 -5.39 -3.52 -7.98
C LEU A 47 -4.90 -3.67 -9.43
N ILE A 48 -4.03 -4.65 -9.72
CA ILE A 48 -3.61 -4.94 -11.10
C ILE A 48 -4.83 -5.26 -12.00
N ARG A 49 -5.71 -6.16 -11.55
CA ARG A 49 -6.88 -6.58 -12.34
C ARG A 49 -7.89 -5.46 -12.60
N ARG A 50 -8.08 -4.55 -11.64
CA ARG A 50 -9.12 -3.52 -11.70
C ARG A 50 -8.62 -2.18 -12.20
N ASN A 51 -7.39 -1.80 -11.86
CA ASN A 51 -6.87 -0.45 -12.07
C ASN A 51 -5.79 -0.37 -13.15
N ILE A 52 -5.20 -1.50 -13.58
CA ILE A 52 -4.14 -1.51 -14.61
C ILE A 52 -4.63 -2.24 -15.87
N ASN A 53 -4.91 -3.53 -15.76
CA ASN A 53 -5.17 -4.41 -16.91
C ASN A 53 -6.30 -3.98 -17.86
N PRO A 54 -7.42 -3.37 -17.39
CA PRO A 54 -8.52 -3.00 -18.28
C PRO A 54 -8.22 -1.82 -19.22
N TYR A 55 -7.14 -1.07 -18.98
CA TYR A 55 -6.90 0.21 -19.63
C TYR A 55 -5.85 0.12 -20.73
N SER A 56 -6.24 0.45 -21.96
CA SER A 56 -5.34 0.50 -23.12
C SER A 56 -4.61 1.84 -23.24
N GLU A 57 -5.34 2.94 -23.03
CA GLU A 57 -4.74 4.28 -22.98
C GLU A 57 -3.97 4.42 -21.67
N GLY A 58 -2.68 4.75 -21.78
CA GLY A 58 -1.78 4.76 -20.61
C GLY A 58 -1.52 3.39 -20.00
N LYS A 59 -1.60 2.30 -20.80
CA LYS A 59 -1.29 0.93 -20.35
C LYS A 59 -0.06 0.88 -19.45
N GLY A 60 -0.27 0.37 -18.23
CA GLY A 60 0.76 0.31 -17.18
C GLY A 60 0.55 1.32 -16.05
N LEU A 61 -0.24 2.39 -16.28
CA LEU A 61 -0.67 3.30 -15.23
C LEU A 61 -1.72 2.67 -14.31
N ILE A 62 -1.85 3.27 -13.12
CA ILE A 62 -2.94 3.01 -12.19
C ILE A 62 -4.07 3.99 -12.51
N HIS A 63 -5.18 3.48 -13.05
CA HIS A 63 -6.36 4.27 -13.37
C HIS A 63 -7.36 4.30 -12.20
N ARG A 64 -8.23 5.32 -12.19
CA ARG A 64 -9.32 5.49 -11.22
C ARG A 64 -10.66 5.17 -11.90
N PRO A 65 -11.19 3.93 -11.76
CA PRO A 65 -12.31 3.46 -12.59
C PRO A 65 -13.59 4.28 -12.48
N LYS A 66 -13.87 4.83 -11.29
CA LYS A 66 -15.09 5.58 -11.02
C LYS A 66 -14.81 6.94 -10.39
N SER A 67 -13.85 7.69 -10.93
CA SER A 67 -13.56 9.07 -10.49
C SER A 67 -14.51 10.12 -11.04
N GLU A 68 -14.29 11.37 -10.64
CA GLU A 68 -14.89 12.55 -11.25
C GLU A 68 -14.57 12.67 -12.75
N THR A 69 -13.50 12.01 -13.20
CA THR A 69 -13.17 11.79 -14.61
C THR A 69 -12.95 10.29 -14.86
N PRO A 70 -14.03 9.48 -14.93
CA PRO A 70 -13.94 8.02 -14.83
C PRO A 70 -12.92 7.38 -15.80
N GLY A 71 -11.98 6.63 -15.25
CA GLY A 71 -10.92 5.96 -16.01
C GLY A 71 -9.68 6.81 -16.27
N ASP A 72 -9.58 7.98 -15.63
CA ASP A 72 -8.38 8.79 -15.68
C ASP A 72 -7.24 8.18 -14.84
N ALA A 73 -6.04 8.73 -14.99
CA ALA A 73 -4.89 8.40 -14.15
C ALA A 73 -4.32 9.69 -13.55
N VAL A 74 -3.88 9.62 -12.30
CA VAL A 74 -3.28 10.76 -11.59
C VAL A 74 -1.86 10.45 -11.14
N SER A 75 -1.02 11.47 -11.05
CA SER A 75 0.39 11.30 -10.64
C SER A 75 0.52 10.70 -9.23
N GLU A 76 -0.40 11.02 -8.30
CA GLU A 76 -0.48 10.38 -6.98
C GLU A 76 -0.56 8.85 -7.11
N ALA A 77 -1.36 8.35 -8.05
CA ALA A 77 -1.53 6.93 -8.31
C ALA A 77 -0.25 6.26 -8.81
N VAL A 78 0.60 7.02 -9.51
CA VAL A 78 1.94 6.55 -9.93
C VAL A 78 2.82 6.36 -8.69
N GLY A 79 2.89 7.37 -7.80
CA GLY A 79 3.64 7.28 -6.55
C GLY A 79 3.19 6.10 -5.69
N TYR A 80 1.88 6.00 -5.44
CA TYR A 80 1.33 4.90 -4.64
C TYR A 80 1.52 3.54 -5.32
N GLY A 81 1.25 3.44 -6.62
CA GLY A 81 1.41 2.20 -7.39
C GLY A 81 2.85 1.69 -7.36
N MET A 82 3.84 2.58 -7.49
CA MET A 82 5.25 2.22 -7.41
C MET A 82 5.65 1.77 -5.99
N LEU A 83 5.18 2.46 -4.94
CA LEU A 83 5.42 2.03 -3.55
C LEU A 83 4.81 0.65 -3.27
N VAL A 84 3.55 0.44 -3.66
CA VAL A 84 2.87 -0.85 -3.48
C VAL A 84 3.58 -1.95 -4.27
N ALA A 85 3.91 -1.74 -5.55
CA ALA A 85 4.61 -2.73 -6.37
C ALA A 85 5.99 -3.07 -5.78
N LEU A 86 6.72 -2.08 -5.23
CA LEU A 86 7.99 -2.30 -4.56
C LEU A 86 7.87 -3.19 -3.33
N PHE A 87 6.93 -2.89 -2.44
CA PHE A 87 6.73 -3.68 -1.22
C PHE A 87 5.97 -4.98 -1.46
N ALA A 88 5.25 -5.11 -2.59
CA ALA A 88 4.73 -6.37 -3.11
C ALA A 88 5.81 -7.19 -3.86
N ASN A 89 7.06 -6.70 -3.90
CA ASN A 89 8.20 -7.31 -4.58
C ASN A 89 7.94 -7.64 -6.06
N ASP A 90 7.18 -6.79 -6.74
CA ASP A 90 6.73 -6.94 -8.12
C ASP A 90 7.49 -5.94 -9.03
N GLN A 91 8.73 -6.31 -9.35
CA GLN A 91 9.60 -5.46 -10.16
C GLN A 91 9.03 -5.17 -11.57
N ASP A 92 8.30 -6.13 -12.15
CA ASP A 92 7.76 -5.99 -13.50
C ASP A 92 6.67 -4.90 -13.56
N HIS A 93 5.71 -4.93 -12.62
CA HIS A 93 4.71 -3.86 -12.55
C HIS A 93 5.31 -2.54 -12.07
N PHE A 94 6.28 -2.55 -11.16
CA PHE A 94 7.02 -1.34 -10.77
C PHE A 94 7.59 -0.63 -12.01
N ASN A 95 8.29 -1.38 -12.86
CA ASN A 95 8.87 -0.86 -14.09
C ASN A 95 7.82 -0.42 -15.09
N SER A 96 6.74 -1.19 -15.26
CA SER A 96 5.65 -0.86 -16.16
C SER A 96 4.94 0.44 -15.77
N ILE A 97 4.71 0.66 -14.48
CA ILE A 97 4.08 1.89 -13.96
C ILE A 97 5.01 3.08 -14.21
N TRP A 98 6.30 2.94 -13.85
CA TRP A 98 7.28 4.00 -14.02
C TRP A 98 7.42 4.41 -15.49
N ASP A 99 7.58 3.46 -16.40
CA ASP A 99 7.71 3.76 -17.83
C ASP A 99 6.43 4.34 -18.43
N ALA A 100 5.25 3.86 -18.03
CA ALA A 100 3.99 4.43 -18.49
C ALA A 100 3.80 5.88 -18.02
N ALA A 101 4.14 6.17 -16.76
CA ALA A 101 4.13 7.54 -16.22
C ALA A 101 5.14 8.44 -16.92
N ASN A 102 6.33 7.91 -17.21
CA ASN A 102 7.33 8.62 -17.98
C ASN A 102 6.82 8.92 -19.39
N ASP A 103 6.20 7.95 -20.08
CA ASP A 103 5.64 8.13 -21.42
C ASP A 103 4.55 9.20 -21.45
N LYS A 104 3.54 9.04 -20.60
CA LYS A 104 2.30 9.81 -20.67
C LYS A 104 2.31 11.11 -19.89
N MET A 105 2.93 11.12 -18.70
CA MET A 105 2.73 12.19 -17.71
C MET A 105 3.95 13.07 -17.49
N TRP A 106 5.16 12.55 -17.70
CA TRP A 106 6.40 13.31 -17.46
C TRP A 106 6.56 14.51 -18.40
N GLY A 107 6.54 15.71 -17.81
CA GLY A 107 6.72 17.00 -18.49
C GLY A 107 8.18 17.47 -18.61
N GLY A 108 9.16 16.64 -18.25
CA GLY A 108 10.59 16.98 -18.29
C GLY A 108 11.20 17.36 -16.94
N CYS A 109 10.37 17.77 -15.97
CA CYS A 109 10.80 18.01 -14.58
C CYS A 109 9.85 17.48 -13.50
N TYR A 110 8.60 17.23 -13.83
CA TYR A 110 7.59 16.68 -12.93
C TYR A 110 6.58 15.88 -13.76
N TYR A 111 5.73 15.11 -13.09
CA TYR A 111 4.59 14.45 -13.71
C TYR A 111 3.40 15.41 -13.71
N ASN A 112 2.80 15.65 -14.88
CA ASN A 112 1.53 16.35 -14.96
C ASN A 112 0.48 15.58 -14.17
N TRP A 113 -0.25 16.25 -13.28
CA TRP A 113 -0.97 15.57 -12.24
C TRP A 113 -2.13 14.69 -12.72
N GLN A 114 -2.67 14.92 -13.93
CA GLN A 114 -3.79 14.14 -14.47
C GLN A 114 -3.68 13.86 -15.98
N MET A 115 -3.90 12.60 -16.33
CA MET A 115 -4.16 12.13 -17.69
C MET A 115 -5.61 11.67 -17.80
N ALA A 116 -6.37 12.24 -18.74
CA ALA A 116 -7.74 11.86 -19.03
C ALA A 116 -7.85 10.42 -19.58
N PRO A 117 -9.05 9.81 -19.56
CA PRO A 117 -9.27 8.46 -20.08
C PRO A 117 -8.93 8.31 -21.58
N SER A 118 -8.90 9.42 -22.32
CA SER A 118 -8.47 9.47 -23.72
C SER A 118 -6.97 9.35 -23.93
N GLY A 119 -6.17 9.29 -22.86
CA GLY A 119 -4.70 9.29 -22.91
C GLY A 119 -4.06 10.67 -23.02
N MET A 120 -4.86 11.75 -23.08
CA MET A 120 -4.36 13.12 -23.14
C MET A 120 -4.19 13.72 -21.74
N ILE A 121 -3.19 14.59 -21.56
CA ILE A 121 -3.05 15.38 -20.32
C ILE A 121 -4.24 16.33 -20.18
N SER A 122 -4.92 16.26 -19.04
CA SER A 122 -6.02 17.15 -18.67
C SER A 122 -5.72 18.01 -17.45
N GLY A 123 -4.70 17.65 -16.67
CA GLY A 123 -4.22 18.41 -15.52
C GLY A 123 -2.71 18.61 -15.63
N GLU A 124 -2.30 19.84 -15.87
CA GLU A 124 -0.89 20.22 -15.99
C GLU A 124 -0.28 20.61 -14.64
N GLY A 125 1.04 20.46 -14.52
CA GLY A 125 1.78 20.79 -13.29
C GLY A 125 1.86 19.63 -12.30
N ALA A 126 2.80 19.75 -11.37
CA ALA A 126 3.07 18.77 -10.32
C ALA A 126 2.01 18.77 -9.22
N ALA A 127 1.68 17.58 -8.72
CA ALA A 127 1.20 17.38 -7.36
C ALA A 127 2.36 16.79 -6.55
N THR A 128 2.90 17.57 -5.61
CA THR A 128 4.25 17.33 -5.06
C THR A 128 4.37 16.01 -4.28
N ASP A 129 3.28 15.51 -3.70
CA ASP A 129 3.22 14.18 -3.08
C ASP A 129 3.60 13.06 -4.07
N ALA A 130 3.18 13.17 -5.33
CA ALA A 130 3.55 12.21 -6.36
C ALA A 130 5.07 12.18 -6.61
N GLU A 131 5.71 13.34 -6.73
CA GLU A 131 7.15 13.40 -6.97
C GLU A 131 7.97 12.79 -5.82
N GLU A 132 7.63 13.10 -4.56
CA GLU A 132 8.36 12.54 -3.42
C GLU A 132 8.16 11.02 -3.28
N ASP A 133 6.95 10.51 -3.54
CA ASP A 133 6.67 9.08 -3.46
C ASP A 133 7.36 8.30 -4.60
N VAL A 134 7.34 8.83 -5.84
CA VAL A 134 8.09 8.25 -6.98
C VAL A 134 9.60 8.30 -6.72
N ALA A 135 10.13 9.41 -6.21
CA ALA A 135 11.56 9.53 -5.92
C ALA A 135 12.02 8.52 -4.86
N LEU A 136 11.26 8.36 -3.77
CA LEU A 136 11.56 7.36 -2.75
C LEU A 136 11.54 5.94 -3.33
N ALA A 137 10.50 5.61 -4.09
CA ALA A 137 10.32 4.31 -4.70
C ALA A 137 11.51 3.94 -5.60
N LEU A 138 11.99 4.89 -6.42
CA LEU A 138 13.16 4.70 -7.28
C LEU A 138 14.46 4.53 -6.49
N ILE A 139 14.66 5.29 -5.40
CA ILE A 139 15.83 5.15 -4.52
C ILE A 139 15.85 3.75 -3.88
N PHE A 140 14.70 3.26 -3.43
CA PHE A 140 14.59 1.92 -2.85
C PHE A 140 14.76 0.82 -3.91
N ALA A 141 14.24 1.00 -5.12
CA ALA A 141 14.46 0.07 -6.23
C ALA A 141 15.95 -0.03 -6.60
N ASP A 142 16.66 1.10 -6.69
CA ASP A 142 18.11 1.14 -6.90
C ASP A 142 18.85 0.37 -5.78
N LYS A 143 18.42 0.56 -4.54
CA LYS A 143 18.98 -0.18 -3.40
C LYS A 143 18.76 -1.69 -3.53
N LEU A 144 17.56 -2.13 -3.91
CA LEU A 144 17.25 -3.55 -4.13
C LEU A 144 18.10 -4.16 -5.25
N VAL A 145 18.37 -3.40 -6.32
CA VAL A 145 19.28 -3.81 -7.39
C VAL A 145 20.71 -3.95 -6.87
N SER A 146 21.21 -2.95 -6.14
CA SER A 146 22.57 -2.97 -5.58
C SER A 146 22.81 -4.16 -4.64
N ALA A 147 21.74 -4.63 -3.98
CA ALA A 147 21.75 -5.79 -3.08
C ALA A 147 21.51 -7.13 -3.80
N GLY A 148 21.37 -7.13 -5.13
CA GLY A 148 21.09 -8.33 -5.93
C GLY A 148 19.71 -8.95 -5.71
N LYS A 149 18.77 -8.19 -5.13
CA LYS A 149 17.38 -8.63 -4.90
C LYS A 149 16.50 -8.40 -6.13
N TRP A 150 16.74 -7.30 -6.85
CA TRP A 150 16.10 -6.95 -8.11
C TRP A 150 17.11 -6.96 -9.26
N GLN A 151 16.64 -7.11 -10.49
CA GLN A 151 17.50 -7.02 -11.68
C GLN A 151 17.79 -5.57 -12.04
N PRO A 152 18.99 -5.24 -12.54
CA PRO A 152 19.24 -3.91 -13.11
C PRO A 152 18.22 -3.57 -14.20
N TYR A 153 17.81 -2.31 -14.27
CA TYR A 153 16.81 -1.85 -15.23
C TYR A 153 17.15 -0.45 -15.74
N THR A 154 16.91 -0.25 -17.04
CA THR A 154 17.04 1.03 -17.74
C THR A 154 15.66 1.36 -18.32
N SER A 155 15.17 2.59 -18.10
CA SER A 155 13.87 3.01 -18.62
C SER A 155 13.77 2.82 -20.14
N THR A 156 12.60 2.47 -20.65
CA THR A 156 12.40 2.43 -22.11
C THR A 156 12.31 3.82 -22.73
N LYS A 157 11.92 4.84 -21.95
CA LYS A 157 11.88 6.24 -22.40
C LYS A 157 13.23 6.95 -22.23
N PHE A 158 14.01 6.56 -21.22
CA PHE A 158 15.27 7.23 -20.88
C PHE A 158 16.45 6.27 -20.88
N ASN A 159 17.61 6.71 -21.36
CA ASN A 159 18.83 5.89 -21.36
C ASN A 159 19.56 5.88 -19.99
N TYR A 160 18.81 5.82 -18.89
CA TYR A 160 19.35 5.77 -17.52
C TYR A 160 18.42 4.98 -16.56
N GLY A 161 18.94 4.62 -15.39
CA GLY A 161 18.26 3.78 -14.40
C GLY A 161 17.56 4.56 -13.28
N TYR A 162 17.14 3.85 -12.23
CA TYR A 162 16.33 4.40 -11.14
C TYR A 162 17.00 5.57 -10.41
N ALA A 163 18.27 5.42 -9.98
CA ALA A 163 18.97 6.45 -9.22
C ALA A 163 19.11 7.77 -9.99
N ASP A 164 19.38 7.71 -11.30
CA ASP A 164 19.53 8.91 -12.13
C ASP A 164 18.21 9.66 -12.28
N HIS A 165 17.10 8.92 -12.42
CA HIS A 165 15.78 9.55 -12.46
C HIS A 165 15.36 10.13 -11.11
N ALA A 166 15.64 9.44 -10.00
CA ALA A 166 15.41 9.98 -8.66
C ALA A 166 16.17 11.30 -8.46
N LYS A 167 17.47 11.36 -8.82
CA LYS A 167 18.25 12.60 -8.78
C LYS A 167 17.63 13.71 -9.63
N LYS A 168 17.11 13.37 -10.82
CA LYS A 168 16.44 14.31 -11.71
C LYS A 168 15.17 14.88 -11.06
N ILE A 169 14.31 14.03 -10.49
CA ILE A 169 13.10 14.46 -9.77
C ILE A 169 13.47 15.37 -8.59
N LEU A 170 14.38 14.93 -7.71
CA LEU A 170 14.80 15.71 -6.55
C LEU A 170 15.35 17.08 -6.96
N GLY A 171 16.23 17.13 -7.98
CA GLY A 171 16.73 18.40 -8.51
C GLY A 171 15.63 19.30 -9.08
N CYS A 172 14.64 18.71 -9.77
CA CYS A 172 13.49 19.43 -10.30
C CYS A 172 12.58 19.99 -9.22
N MET A 173 12.28 19.25 -8.15
CA MET A 173 11.44 19.76 -7.05
C MET A 173 11.96 21.11 -6.49
N TRP A 174 13.29 21.27 -6.40
CA TRP A 174 13.90 22.55 -6.04
C TRP A 174 13.83 23.58 -7.19
N GLY A 175 14.11 23.17 -8.42
CA GLY A 175 14.09 24.04 -9.60
C GLY A 175 12.70 24.57 -9.99
N THR A 176 11.64 23.86 -9.60
CA THR A 176 10.23 24.18 -9.90
C THR A 176 9.47 24.72 -8.69
N GLN A 177 10.18 25.06 -7.60
CA GLN A 177 9.60 25.62 -6.37
C GLN A 177 8.55 24.71 -5.69
N GLN A 178 8.61 23.40 -5.92
CA GLN A 178 7.90 22.42 -5.07
C GLN A 178 8.53 22.38 -3.67
N ILE A 179 9.82 22.69 -3.58
CA ILE A 179 10.44 23.12 -2.32
C ILE A 179 10.78 24.61 -2.45
N THR A 180 10.21 25.42 -1.59
CA THR A 180 10.48 26.87 -1.53
C THR A 180 11.91 27.14 -1.03
N SER A 181 12.41 28.35 -1.24
CA SER A 181 13.72 28.77 -0.74
C SER A 181 13.85 28.70 0.80
N SER A 182 12.72 28.79 1.52
CA SER A 182 12.62 28.67 2.97
C SER A 182 12.59 27.22 3.45
N GLY A 183 12.51 26.24 2.54
CA GLY A 183 12.44 24.81 2.82
C GLY A 183 11.02 24.28 3.04
N ILE A 184 9.99 25.08 2.77
CA ILE A 184 8.59 24.63 2.84
C ILE A 184 8.27 23.78 1.60
N LEU A 185 7.69 22.59 1.82
CA LEU A 185 7.10 21.78 0.76
C LEU A 185 5.80 22.44 0.26
N ALA A 186 5.80 22.88 -0.98
CA ALA A 186 4.65 23.40 -1.69
C ALA A 186 3.81 22.24 -2.27
N PRO A 187 2.48 22.37 -2.32
CA PRO A 187 1.58 21.35 -2.84
C PRO A 187 1.77 21.07 -4.34
N GLY A 188 2.32 22.02 -5.11
CA GLY A 188 2.63 21.82 -6.52
C GLY A 188 3.76 22.72 -7.02
N ALA A 189 4.15 22.52 -8.27
CA ALA A 189 5.22 23.29 -8.91
C ALA A 189 4.83 24.76 -9.04
N GLY A 190 5.55 25.63 -8.31
CA GLY A 190 5.30 27.08 -8.29
C GLY A 190 3.96 27.49 -7.65
N TRP A 191 3.30 26.59 -6.92
CA TRP A 191 1.96 26.81 -6.38
C TRP A 191 1.89 26.45 -4.89
N GLY A 192 1.48 27.40 -4.06
CA GLY A 192 1.44 27.26 -2.60
C GLY A 192 2.79 27.56 -1.94
N GLY A 193 3.23 26.72 -1.01
CA GLY A 193 4.45 26.92 -0.24
C GLY A 193 4.25 27.99 0.85
N ASP A 194 4.84 29.17 0.68
CA ASP A 194 4.77 30.25 1.69
C ASP A 194 3.33 30.79 1.90
N SER A 195 2.43 30.60 0.92
CA SER A 195 1.04 31.07 1.01
C SER A 195 0.10 30.05 1.67
N PHE A 196 0.22 28.78 1.28
CA PHE A 196 -0.55 27.66 1.80
C PHE A 196 0.16 26.35 1.48
N VAL A 197 -0.11 25.34 2.29
CA VAL A 197 0.44 23.99 2.19
C VAL A 197 -0.71 22.98 2.27
N ASN A 198 -0.44 21.78 1.75
CA ASN A 198 -1.20 20.58 2.06
C ASN A 198 -0.34 19.72 3.00
N PRO A 199 -0.53 19.80 4.34
CA PRO A 199 0.35 19.09 5.26
C PRO A 199 0.17 17.57 5.17
N GLY A 200 -0.92 17.09 4.54
CA GLY A 200 -1.08 15.69 4.18
C GLY A 200 -0.02 15.17 3.20
N TYR A 201 0.75 16.05 2.55
CA TYR A 201 1.90 15.71 1.71
C TYR A 201 3.24 15.69 2.48
N PHE A 202 3.27 16.04 3.77
CA PHE A 202 4.55 16.12 4.48
C PHE A 202 5.09 14.74 4.85
N SER A 203 6.21 14.36 4.24
CA SER A 203 6.89 13.06 4.42
C SER A 203 8.31 13.21 4.98
N PRO A 204 8.48 13.59 6.26
CA PRO A 204 9.80 13.89 6.82
C PRO A 204 10.77 12.71 6.75
N ALA A 205 10.28 11.47 6.86
CA ALA A 205 11.09 10.28 6.64
C ALA A 205 11.69 10.24 5.22
N TRP A 206 10.98 10.73 4.20
CA TRP A 206 11.44 10.67 2.80
C TRP A 206 12.57 11.66 2.64
N TYR A 207 12.41 12.86 3.22
CA TYR A 207 13.42 13.90 3.19
C TYR A 207 14.71 13.45 3.89
N ARG A 208 14.64 12.62 4.94
CA ARG A 208 15.85 12.02 5.55
C ARG A 208 16.53 11.01 4.64
N ILE A 209 15.76 10.23 3.87
CA ILE A 209 16.32 9.35 2.84
C ILE A 209 16.95 10.20 1.72
N PHE A 210 16.27 11.26 1.27
CA PHE A 210 16.78 12.17 0.25
C PHE A 210 18.04 12.89 0.72
N ALA A 211 18.14 13.31 1.98
CA ALA A 211 19.34 13.90 2.56
C ALA A 211 20.57 12.99 2.47
N LYS A 212 20.38 11.67 2.51
CA LYS A 212 21.46 10.68 2.35
C LYS A 212 21.77 10.40 0.89
N PHE A 213 20.79 10.49 0.01
CA PHE A 213 20.90 10.15 -1.41
C PHE A 213 21.39 11.31 -2.28
N ASP A 214 20.96 12.54 -1.96
CA ASP A 214 21.24 13.75 -2.70
C ASP A 214 22.33 14.58 -2.01
N SER A 215 23.50 14.68 -2.63
CA SER A 215 24.70 15.29 -2.06
C SER A 215 24.69 16.83 -2.00
N ASN A 216 23.57 17.48 -2.29
CA ASN A 216 23.43 18.94 -2.30
C ASN A 216 23.26 19.55 -0.90
N GLY A 217 24.21 19.24 -0.01
CA GLY A 217 24.29 19.75 1.35
C GLY A 217 23.09 19.37 2.22
N ASP A 218 22.79 20.21 3.21
CA ASP A 218 21.80 19.94 4.26
C ASP A 218 20.35 20.32 3.88
N ARG A 219 20.07 20.48 2.57
CA ARG A 219 18.83 21.11 2.10
C ARG A 219 17.57 20.33 2.48
N TRP A 220 17.62 19.01 2.47
CA TRP A 220 16.48 18.16 2.82
C TRP A 220 16.21 18.09 4.33
N ASN A 221 17.25 18.16 5.17
CA ASN A 221 17.04 18.25 6.63
C ASN A 221 16.37 19.58 7.01
N LYS A 222 16.62 20.68 6.28
CA LYS A 222 15.85 21.91 6.45
C LYS A 222 14.36 21.74 6.13
N VAL A 223 14.02 20.90 5.15
CA VAL A 223 12.62 20.57 4.84
C VAL A 223 12.00 19.80 6.01
N VAL A 224 12.71 18.83 6.59
CA VAL A 224 12.26 18.13 7.82
C VAL A 224 11.95 19.13 8.95
N GLU A 225 12.85 20.07 9.20
CA GLU A 225 12.66 21.07 10.25
C GLU A 225 11.47 22.00 9.95
N LYS A 226 11.28 22.43 8.70
CA LYS A 226 10.09 23.23 8.32
C LYS A 226 8.80 22.43 8.43
N THR A 227 8.80 21.16 8.06
CA THR A 227 7.64 20.27 8.22
C THR A 227 7.16 20.28 9.66
N TYR A 228 8.04 19.97 10.62
CA TYR A 228 7.63 19.92 12.03
C TYR A 228 7.29 21.30 12.61
N GLU A 229 7.96 22.37 12.17
CA GLU A 229 7.57 23.73 12.56
C GLU A 229 6.14 24.04 12.14
N ILE A 230 5.77 23.75 10.88
CA ILE A 230 4.42 24.03 10.36
C ILE A 230 3.39 23.14 11.05
N LEU A 231 3.66 21.84 11.19
CA LEU A 231 2.75 20.90 11.86
C LEU A 231 2.43 21.36 13.29
N SER A 232 3.43 21.84 14.05
CA SER A 232 3.23 22.33 15.42
C SER A 232 2.27 23.51 15.54
N LYS A 233 2.02 24.23 14.43
CA LYS A 233 1.10 25.37 14.36
C LYS A 233 -0.31 24.95 13.91
N SER A 234 -0.52 23.67 13.61
CA SER A 234 -1.85 23.19 13.19
C SER A 234 -2.91 23.51 14.24
N PRO A 235 -4.08 24.03 13.85
CA PRO A 235 -5.20 24.23 14.77
C PRO A 235 -5.71 22.90 15.36
N GLY A 236 -5.41 21.76 14.73
CA GLY A 236 -5.77 20.42 15.22
C GLY A 236 -4.64 19.70 15.95
N TYR A 237 -3.48 20.34 16.21
CA TYR A 237 -2.29 19.64 16.70
C TYR A 237 -2.51 18.89 18.03
N SER A 238 -3.29 19.46 18.95
CA SER A 238 -3.62 18.83 20.25
C SER A 238 -4.46 17.55 20.12
N MET A 239 -5.12 17.35 18.98
CA MET A 239 -5.86 16.12 18.64
C MET A 239 -5.04 15.20 17.72
N GLY A 240 -3.79 15.58 17.40
CA GLY A 240 -2.98 14.89 16.40
C GLY A 240 -3.63 14.94 15.02
N MET A 241 -4.16 16.11 14.66
CA MET A 241 -4.85 16.37 13.40
C MET A 241 -4.29 17.60 12.69
N ILE A 242 -4.46 17.61 11.37
CA ILE A 242 -4.17 18.76 10.50
C ILE A 242 -5.33 18.96 9.52
N PRO A 243 -5.62 20.18 9.07
CA PRO A 243 -6.54 20.36 7.96
C PRO A 243 -5.92 19.92 6.64
N ASP A 244 -6.76 19.56 5.66
CA ASP A 244 -6.32 19.27 4.29
C ASP A 244 -5.42 20.39 3.74
N TRP A 245 -5.80 21.65 4.00
CA TRP A 245 -5.06 22.83 3.59
C TRP A 245 -4.94 23.84 4.72
N MET A 246 -3.73 24.36 4.94
CA MET A 246 -3.48 25.45 5.89
C MET A 246 -2.39 26.38 5.40
N ARG A 247 -2.32 27.55 6.01
CA ARG A 247 -1.18 28.45 5.89
C ARG A 247 -0.03 27.92 6.76
N PRO A 248 1.24 28.13 6.37
CA PRO A 248 2.40 27.72 7.16
C PRO A 248 2.46 28.30 8.60
N ASP A 249 1.70 29.37 8.87
CA ASP A 249 1.62 30.02 10.17
C ASP A 249 0.53 29.43 11.10
N GLY A 250 -0.21 28.41 10.65
CA GLY A 250 -1.32 27.83 11.40
C GLY A 250 -2.70 28.33 10.97
N GLY A 251 -2.77 29.37 10.13
CA GLY A 251 -4.03 29.92 9.66
C GLY A 251 -4.77 29.01 8.66
N TRP A 252 -6.08 29.19 8.55
CA TRP A 252 -6.88 28.49 7.54
C TRP A 252 -6.54 28.97 6.12
N ALA A 253 -6.38 28.04 5.17
CA ALA A 253 -6.12 28.37 3.77
C ALA A 253 -7.39 28.57 2.93
N GLY A 254 -8.56 28.22 3.47
CA GLY A 254 -9.82 28.20 2.73
C GLY A 254 -9.98 26.94 1.88
N SER A 255 -11.02 26.91 1.05
CA SER A 255 -11.35 25.79 0.17
C SER A 255 -10.37 25.76 -1.00
N LEU A 256 -9.39 24.87 -0.90
CA LEU A 256 -8.39 24.58 -1.93
C LEU A 256 -8.47 23.10 -2.29
N GLY A 257 -7.99 22.75 -3.48
CA GLY A 257 -8.06 21.38 -3.98
C GLY A 257 -9.48 20.87 -4.19
N TYR A 258 -9.61 19.56 -4.34
CA TYR A 258 -10.88 18.87 -4.52
C TYR A 258 -11.52 18.56 -3.16
N ASN A 259 -12.80 18.88 -2.98
CA ASN A 259 -13.62 18.47 -1.84
C ASN A 259 -13.11 18.84 -0.43
N ALA A 260 -12.52 20.03 -0.28
CA ALA A 260 -12.15 20.56 1.04
C ALA A 260 -13.38 20.74 1.96
N TYR A 261 -13.64 19.75 2.80
CA TYR A 261 -14.79 19.76 3.70
C TYR A 261 -14.70 20.92 4.70
N PHE A 262 -15.83 21.58 4.93
CA PHE A 262 -15.92 22.80 5.76
C PHE A 262 -14.87 23.88 5.42
N ASN A 263 -14.50 24.02 4.13
CA ASN A 263 -13.52 25.00 3.66
C ASN A 263 -12.14 24.79 4.35
N SER A 264 -11.69 23.53 4.30
CA SER A 264 -10.42 23.00 4.86
C SER A 264 -10.31 23.08 6.38
N ARG A 265 -11.42 22.88 7.10
CA ARG A 265 -11.46 22.92 8.58
C ARG A 265 -11.67 21.54 9.22
N ALA A 266 -11.56 20.50 8.40
CA ALA A 266 -11.68 19.12 8.79
C ALA A 266 -10.34 18.39 8.64
N PHE A 267 -10.15 17.39 9.49
CA PHE A 267 -9.19 16.31 9.27
C PHE A 267 -9.86 15.31 8.33
N PHE A 268 -9.59 15.45 7.04
CA PHE A 268 -10.29 14.73 5.98
C PHE A 268 -9.31 13.95 5.07
N LYS A 269 -9.67 13.73 3.80
CA LYS A 269 -9.00 12.78 2.91
C LYS A 269 -7.54 13.13 2.64
N ASP A 270 -7.26 14.41 2.43
CA ASP A 270 -5.90 14.81 2.16
C ASP A 270 -5.07 14.74 3.44
N ALA A 271 -5.64 15.23 4.53
CA ALA A 271 -5.01 15.32 5.83
C ALA A 271 -4.65 13.97 6.45
N ILE A 272 -5.52 12.96 6.32
CA ILE A 272 -5.40 11.70 7.07
C ILE A 272 -4.09 10.94 6.79
N ARG A 273 -3.51 11.15 5.60
CA ARG A 273 -2.21 10.58 5.19
C ARG A 273 -1.07 11.01 6.12
N ILE A 274 -1.20 12.13 6.85
CA ILE A 274 -0.18 12.56 7.81
C ILE A 274 0.09 11.52 8.89
N LEU A 275 -0.91 10.72 9.28
CA LEU A 275 -0.73 9.66 10.27
C LEU A 275 0.28 8.63 9.76
N TRP A 276 0.10 8.18 8.52
CA TRP A 276 1.03 7.27 7.86
C TRP A 276 2.41 7.91 7.71
N ARG A 277 2.49 9.11 7.12
CA ARG A 277 3.76 9.80 6.85
C ARG A 277 4.59 10.05 8.11
N LEU A 278 3.96 10.43 9.23
CA LEU A 278 4.65 10.61 10.52
C LEU A 278 4.92 9.29 11.24
N ALA A 279 4.02 8.31 11.15
CA ALA A 279 4.25 6.98 11.72
C ALA A 279 5.54 6.36 11.16
N ILE A 280 5.81 6.60 9.88
CA ILE A 280 7.05 6.13 9.27
C ILE A 280 8.28 6.85 9.82
N ASP A 281 8.25 8.17 10.03
CA ASP A 281 9.39 8.89 10.62
C ASP A 281 9.63 8.48 12.08
N ALA A 282 8.55 8.22 12.83
CA ALA A 282 8.63 7.67 14.18
C ALA A 282 9.26 6.28 14.20
N VAL A 283 8.86 5.38 13.29
CA VAL A 283 9.33 3.99 13.26
C VAL A 283 10.73 3.85 12.65
N TRP A 284 11.04 4.59 11.59
CA TRP A 284 12.31 4.47 10.87
C TRP A 284 13.44 5.28 11.50
N PHE A 285 13.12 6.42 12.12
CA PHE A 285 14.11 7.40 12.58
C PHE A 285 13.94 7.80 14.05
N ASP A 286 13.01 7.17 14.78
CA ASP A 286 12.78 7.44 16.20
C ASP A 286 12.42 8.91 16.50
N GLU A 287 11.83 9.63 15.53
CA GLU A 287 11.61 11.08 15.64
C GLU A 287 10.56 11.43 16.71
N SER A 288 11.03 12.08 17.78
CA SER A 288 10.21 12.49 18.92
C SER A 288 9.01 13.37 18.56
N ARG A 289 9.15 14.25 17.56
CA ARG A 289 8.08 15.16 17.14
C ARG A 289 6.95 14.43 16.39
N ALA A 290 7.29 13.40 15.61
CA ALA A 290 6.32 12.50 15.01
C ALA A 290 5.58 11.72 16.11
N LYS A 291 6.31 11.14 17.07
CA LYS A 291 5.71 10.39 18.18
C LYS A 291 4.73 11.25 18.97
N ALA A 292 5.10 12.48 19.33
CA ALA A 292 4.22 13.40 20.06
C ALA A 292 2.91 13.70 19.29
N PHE A 293 2.99 13.91 17.98
CA PHE A 293 1.79 14.10 17.15
C PHE A 293 0.91 12.85 17.15
N LEU A 294 1.49 11.67 16.93
CA LEU A 294 0.77 10.41 16.85
C LEU A 294 0.20 9.96 18.20
N GLU A 295 0.85 10.33 19.31
CA GLU A 295 0.34 10.14 20.67
C GLU A 295 -0.92 10.97 20.90
N ASN A 296 -0.96 12.21 20.40
CA ASN A 296 -2.18 13.02 20.42
C ASN A 296 -3.28 12.36 19.56
N SER A 297 -2.94 11.86 18.37
CA SER A 297 -3.88 11.16 17.47
C SER A 297 -4.46 9.92 18.17
N LEU A 298 -3.60 9.06 18.73
CA LEU A 298 -4.02 7.82 19.36
C LEU A 298 -4.82 8.09 20.64
N THR A 299 -4.43 9.07 21.44
CA THR A 299 -5.18 9.51 22.63
C THR A 299 -6.57 9.99 22.25
N PHE A 300 -6.65 10.82 21.19
CA PHE A 300 -7.93 11.33 20.68
C PHE A 300 -8.85 10.18 20.26
N ILE A 301 -8.37 9.28 19.39
CA ILE A 301 -9.25 8.26 18.80
C ILE A 301 -9.68 7.22 19.83
N ASN A 302 -8.79 6.83 20.75
CA ASN A 302 -9.14 5.97 21.88
C ASN A 302 -10.19 6.63 22.80
N GLY A 303 -10.13 7.95 22.96
CA GLY A 303 -11.17 8.72 23.67
C GLY A 303 -12.53 8.77 22.97
N LYS A 304 -12.60 8.40 21.67
CA LYS A 304 -13.84 8.36 20.87
C LYS A 304 -14.43 6.97 20.67
N GLY A 305 -13.75 5.92 21.13
CA GLY A 305 -14.17 4.53 20.92
C GLY A 305 -13.09 3.65 20.26
N GLY A 306 -11.88 4.19 20.03
CA GLY A 306 -10.77 3.45 19.46
C GLY A 306 -11.01 3.12 17.98
N PRO A 307 -10.65 1.92 17.51
CA PRO A 307 -10.76 1.54 16.10
C PRO A 307 -12.17 1.68 15.50
N GLU A 308 -13.23 1.37 16.24
CA GLU A 308 -14.63 1.51 15.78
C GLU A 308 -15.03 2.98 15.54
N ALA A 309 -14.26 3.92 16.11
CA ALA A 309 -14.43 5.34 15.88
C ALA A 309 -13.55 5.87 14.75
N ALA A 310 -12.66 5.07 14.15
CA ALA A 310 -11.76 5.50 13.08
C ALA A 310 -12.54 6.14 11.92
N ASN A 311 -12.40 7.45 11.75
CA ASN A 311 -13.22 8.26 10.87
C ASN A 311 -12.55 9.63 10.60
N PHE A 312 -13.22 10.51 9.86
CA PHE A 312 -12.87 11.91 9.68
C PHE A 312 -13.54 12.79 10.73
N TYR A 313 -12.84 13.85 11.14
CA TYR A 313 -13.27 14.71 12.25
C TYR A 313 -13.12 16.19 11.94
N GLN A 314 -14.01 16.99 12.52
CA GLN A 314 -13.93 18.44 12.49
C GLN A 314 -12.84 18.92 13.45
N ILE A 315 -12.11 19.96 13.04
CA ILE A 315 -11.08 20.58 13.88
C ILE A 315 -11.67 21.77 14.67
N GLU A 316 -12.49 22.61 14.03
CA GLU A 316 -13.09 23.77 14.72
C GLU A 316 -14.16 23.40 15.75
N ASN A 317 -14.89 22.31 15.53
CA ASN A 317 -15.79 21.69 16.50
C ASN A 317 -15.08 20.43 17.05
N PRO A 318 -14.26 20.55 18.10
CA PRO A 318 -13.17 19.61 18.33
C PRO A 318 -13.63 18.16 18.48
N GLY A 319 -13.34 17.37 17.44
CA GLY A 319 -13.61 15.94 17.41
C GLY A 319 -15.09 15.57 17.24
N GLU A 320 -15.91 16.48 16.74
CA GLU A 320 -17.18 16.08 16.13
C GLU A 320 -16.89 15.33 14.83
N LEU A 321 -17.66 14.27 14.60
CA LEU A 321 -17.58 13.52 13.35
C LEU A 321 -17.94 14.45 12.19
N LEU A 322 -17.32 14.25 11.03
CA LEU A 322 -17.97 14.68 9.79
C LEU A 322 -19.29 13.88 9.65
N PRO A 323 -20.27 14.33 8.85
CA PRO A 323 -21.51 13.57 8.67
C PRO A 323 -21.21 12.08 8.43
N ALA A 324 -21.66 11.23 9.37
CA ALA A 324 -21.35 9.80 9.38
C ALA A 324 -21.81 9.11 8.08
N GLU A 325 -22.90 9.66 7.53
CA GLU A 325 -23.45 9.36 6.23
C GLU A 325 -23.55 10.65 5.43
N ASP A 326 -23.00 10.66 4.22
CA ASP A 326 -23.04 11.78 3.28
C ASP A 326 -23.48 11.28 1.88
N ILE A 327 -23.99 12.17 1.03
CA ILE A 327 -24.35 11.85 -0.34
C ILE A 327 -23.46 12.66 -1.29
N TRP A 328 -22.57 11.98 -1.99
CA TRP A 328 -21.83 12.63 -3.07
C TRP A 328 -22.68 12.64 -4.33
N THR A 329 -23.06 13.84 -4.74
CA THR A 329 -23.82 14.10 -5.97
C THR A 329 -22.91 14.30 -7.18
N ASP A 330 -21.63 14.60 -6.97
CA ASP A 330 -20.81 15.18 -8.04
C ASP A 330 -20.21 14.15 -9.00
N PHE A 331 -20.41 12.86 -8.72
CA PHE A 331 -19.96 11.78 -9.60
C PHE A 331 -21.02 11.45 -10.66
N ASN A 332 -20.71 11.76 -11.92
CA ASN A 332 -21.51 11.41 -13.10
C ASN A 332 -22.96 11.90 -13.03
N ASN A 333 -23.13 13.22 -12.91
CA ASN A 333 -24.39 13.98 -12.93
C ASN A 333 -25.08 14.11 -11.57
N SER A 334 -24.90 15.26 -10.92
CA SER A 334 -25.59 15.62 -9.67
C SER A 334 -27.11 15.63 -9.74
N LYS A 335 -27.68 15.58 -10.95
CA LYS A 335 -29.12 15.48 -11.17
C LYS A 335 -29.61 14.04 -11.37
N ASP A 336 -28.71 13.07 -11.52
CA ASP A 336 -29.05 11.65 -11.64
C ASP A 336 -28.93 10.95 -10.29
N THR A 337 -30.05 10.81 -9.59
CA THR A 337 -30.07 10.13 -8.28
C THR A 337 -29.63 8.66 -8.32
N SER A 338 -29.57 8.03 -9.51
CA SER A 338 -29.05 6.66 -9.67
C SER A 338 -27.52 6.59 -9.64
N THR A 339 -26.83 7.73 -9.75
CA THR A 339 -25.37 7.84 -9.64
C THR A 339 -24.92 8.35 -8.28
N TRP A 340 -25.84 8.84 -7.45
CA TRP A 340 -25.58 9.31 -6.08
C TRP A 340 -24.98 8.20 -5.22
N ARG A 341 -24.02 8.57 -4.38
CA ARG A 341 -23.30 7.63 -3.51
C ARG A 341 -23.49 7.99 -2.06
N TYR A 342 -24.05 7.06 -1.30
CA TYR A 342 -24.15 7.14 0.15
C TYR A 342 -22.82 6.68 0.75
N ARG A 343 -22.23 7.52 1.58
CA ARG A 343 -20.90 7.31 2.15
C ARG A 343 -20.98 6.81 3.57
N ARG A 344 -20.05 5.95 3.96
CA ARG A 344 -19.69 5.74 5.37
C ARG A 344 -18.21 5.96 5.52
N GLU A 345 -17.89 6.90 6.38
CA GLU A 345 -16.53 7.40 6.55
C GLU A 345 -15.69 6.51 7.49
N HIS A 346 -16.35 5.62 8.22
CA HIS A 346 -15.70 4.50 8.87
C HIS A 346 -15.49 3.39 7.83
N SER A 347 -14.27 3.28 7.32
CA SER A 347 -13.91 2.39 6.22
C SER A 347 -12.50 1.83 6.42
N HIS A 348 -12.13 0.87 5.56
CA HIS A 348 -10.78 0.32 5.53
C HIS A 348 -9.69 1.39 5.35
N LEU A 349 -9.99 2.50 4.67
CA LEU A 349 -9.10 3.66 4.59
C LEU A 349 -8.83 4.27 5.96
N THR A 350 -9.89 4.70 6.64
CA THR A 350 -9.76 5.45 7.89
C THR A 350 -9.16 4.57 8.97
N ILE A 351 -9.62 3.33 9.08
CA ILE A 351 -9.04 2.34 10.00
C ILE A 351 -7.55 2.12 9.68
N GLY A 352 -7.20 1.92 8.41
CA GLY A 352 -5.82 1.69 7.97
C GLY A 352 -4.89 2.85 8.34
N MET A 353 -5.34 4.09 8.15
CA MET A 353 -4.53 5.27 8.51
C MET A 353 -4.42 5.47 10.02
N TRP A 354 -5.51 5.37 10.77
CA TRP A 354 -5.48 5.45 12.23
C TRP A 354 -4.64 4.33 12.86
N ALA A 355 -4.64 3.13 12.28
CA ALA A 355 -3.80 2.01 12.70
C ALA A 355 -2.29 2.34 12.63
N THR A 356 -1.86 3.22 11.73
CA THR A 356 -0.43 3.60 11.64
C THR A 356 0.07 4.31 12.90
N ALA A 357 -0.78 5.10 13.56
CA ALA A 357 -0.46 5.70 14.86
C ALA A 357 -0.33 4.64 15.95
N ALA A 358 -1.26 3.66 15.99
CA ALA A 358 -1.17 2.54 16.92
C ALA A 358 0.09 1.68 16.70
N VAL A 359 0.52 1.50 15.45
CA VAL A 359 1.79 0.82 15.13
C VAL A 359 2.99 1.61 15.66
N ALA A 360 3.02 2.93 15.45
CA ALA A 360 4.17 3.76 15.80
C ALA A 360 4.34 4.03 17.30
N VAL A 361 3.24 4.30 18.03
CA VAL A 361 3.28 4.74 19.43
C VAL A 361 2.34 3.98 20.36
N GLY A 362 1.49 3.11 19.83
CA GLY A 362 0.53 2.35 20.62
C GLY A 362 1.13 1.16 21.37
N LYS A 363 0.33 0.61 22.29
CA LYS A 363 0.64 -0.64 22.98
C LYS A 363 0.18 -1.85 22.14
N SER A 364 0.49 -3.05 22.60
CA SER A 364 0.05 -4.28 21.94
C SER A 364 -1.48 -4.35 21.82
N GLU A 365 -2.22 -3.86 22.82
CA GLU A 365 -3.68 -3.83 22.81
C GLU A 365 -4.24 -2.92 21.71
N ASP A 366 -3.62 -1.75 21.49
CA ASP A 366 -4.02 -0.82 20.42
C ASP A 366 -3.81 -1.47 19.05
N ARG A 367 -2.61 -2.04 18.81
CA ARG A 367 -2.29 -2.71 17.54
C ARG A 367 -3.24 -3.87 17.25
N ILE A 368 -3.53 -4.70 18.25
CA ILE A 368 -4.47 -5.83 18.12
C ILE A 368 -5.87 -5.31 17.77
N ALA A 369 -6.36 -4.29 18.47
CA ALA A 369 -7.70 -3.77 18.25
C ALA A 369 -7.86 -3.17 16.83
N PHE A 370 -6.89 -2.38 16.36
CA PHE A 370 -6.91 -1.85 14.99
C PHE A 370 -6.77 -2.94 13.93
N SER A 371 -5.97 -3.98 14.18
CA SER A 371 -5.85 -5.14 13.30
C SER A 371 -7.20 -5.88 13.18
N GLU A 372 -7.86 -6.19 14.29
CA GLU A 372 -9.16 -6.85 14.26
C GLU A 372 -10.25 -5.99 13.60
N GLU A 373 -10.21 -4.67 13.79
CA GLU A 373 -11.15 -3.76 13.13
C GLU A 373 -10.96 -3.71 11.62
N LEU A 374 -9.72 -3.55 11.13
CA LEU A 374 -9.46 -3.52 9.69
C LEU A 374 -9.88 -4.85 9.04
N ALA A 375 -9.69 -5.97 9.74
CA ALA A 375 -10.05 -7.29 9.23
C ALA A 375 -11.56 -7.48 9.05
N LYS A 376 -12.41 -6.69 9.74
CA LYS A 376 -13.86 -6.67 9.45
C LYS A 376 -14.14 -6.24 8.01
N PHE A 377 -13.25 -5.45 7.41
CA PHE A 377 -13.32 -4.98 6.01
C PHE A 377 -12.43 -5.79 5.07
N TYR A 378 -12.06 -7.03 5.43
CA TYR A 378 -11.33 -7.93 4.54
C TYR A 378 -11.89 -9.35 4.58
N GLU A 379 -12.75 -9.67 3.61
CA GLU A 379 -13.44 -10.98 3.52
C GLU A 379 -12.57 -12.10 2.89
N GLY A 380 -11.25 -11.88 2.79
CA GLY A 380 -10.32 -12.83 2.17
C GLY A 380 -10.28 -12.78 0.64
N GLY A 381 -10.73 -11.66 0.06
CA GLY A 381 -10.73 -11.40 -1.38
C GLY A 381 -9.45 -10.72 -1.90
N ASP A 382 -9.58 -10.08 -3.06
CA ASP A 382 -8.53 -9.28 -3.71
C ASP A 382 -8.75 -7.76 -3.55
N TYR A 383 -9.57 -7.34 -2.59
CA TYR A 383 -9.80 -5.96 -2.20
C TYR A 383 -10.13 -5.87 -0.71
N PHE A 384 -9.90 -4.69 -0.13
CA PHE A 384 -10.47 -4.25 1.14
C PHE A 384 -11.85 -3.62 0.90
N GLY A 385 -12.82 -3.90 1.75
CA GLY A 385 -14.23 -3.58 1.59
C GLY A 385 -15.11 -4.80 1.85
N LEU A 386 -16.42 -4.60 2.00
CA LEU A 386 -17.39 -5.66 2.16
C LEU A 386 -18.02 -5.98 0.80
N ALA A 387 -18.44 -7.23 0.57
CA ALA A 387 -19.24 -7.53 -0.62
C ALA A 387 -20.68 -6.93 -0.52
N LYS A 388 -21.12 -6.65 0.71
CA LYS A 388 -22.45 -6.08 1.01
C LYS A 388 -22.33 -5.02 2.10
N ASP A 389 -23.06 -3.93 1.93
CA ASP A 389 -23.17 -2.93 2.99
C ASP A 389 -24.01 -3.45 4.18
N THR A 390 -24.09 -2.68 5.25
CA THR A 390 -24.83 -3.10 6.46
C THR A 390 -26.35 -3.19 6.28
N THR A 391 -26.90 -2.65 5.19
CA THR A 391 -28.31 -2.78 4.81
C THR A 391 -28.56 -4.07 4.02
N GLY A 392 -27.49 -4.77 3.63
CA GLY A 392 -27.52 -5.99 2.84
C GLY A 392 -27.55 -5.73 1.32
N ALA A 393 -27.44 -4.47 0.89
CA ALA A 393 -27.27 -4.14 -0.52
C ALA A 393 -25.84 -4.48 -0.98
N LEU A 394 -25.66 -4.71 -2.28
CA LEU A 394 -24.31 -4.86 -2.83
C LEU A 394 -23.55 -3.55 -2.59
N GLU A 395 -22.45 -3.62 -1.83
CA GLU A 395 -21.56 -2.48 -1.70
C GLU A 395 -20.94 -2.21 -3.08
N ASP A 396 -20.82 -0.95 -3.48
CA ASP A 396 -20.18 -0.62 -4.75
C ASP A 396 -18.67 -0.83 -4.64
N THR A 397 -18.23 -2.08 -4.75
CA THR A 397 -16.80 -2.47 -4.66
C THR A 397 -15.94 -1.93 -5.81
N LEU A 398 -16.47 -0.99 -6.61
CA LEU A 398 -15.80 -0.33 -7.73
C LEU A 398 -15.89 1.21 -7.66
N HIS A 399 -16.38 1.86 -6.59
CA HIS A 399 -16.50 3.33 -6.47
C HIS A 399 -15.15 4.08 -6.49
N ASN A 400 -15.14 5.41 -6.75
CA ASN A 400 -13.88 6.21 -6.80
C ASN A 400 -13.02 5.99 -5.58
N GLU A 401 -13.68 6.03 -4.42
CA GLU A 401 -12.98 5.91 -3.14
C GLU A 401 -12.39 4.52 -2.97
N MET A 402 -12.84 3.48 -3.66
CA MET A 402 -12.13 2.19 -3.64
C MET A 402 -10.72 2.34 -4.18
N TYR A 403 -10.45 3.21 -5.16
CA TYR A 403 -9.06 3.47 -5.57
C TYR A 403 -8.25 4.02 -4.38
N PHE A 404 -8.66 5.14 -3.80
CA PHE A 404 -7.92 5.82 -2.75
C PHE A 404 -7.88 4.99 -1.46
N ASP A 405 -9.02 4.45 -1.05
CA ASP A 405 -9.20 3.60 0.12
C ASP A 405 -8.41 2.29 0.01
N GLN A 406 -8.31 1.67 -1.18
CA GLN A 406 -7.46 0.50 -1.37
C GLN A 406 -6.01 0.81 -1.02
N PHE A 407 -5.45 1.91 -1.54
CA PHE A 407 -4.05 2.27 -1.30
C PHE A 407 -3.79 2.58 0.16
N LEU A 408 -4.65 3.38 0.79
CA LEU A 408 -4.47 3.76 2.19
C LEU A 408 -4.66 2.56 3.14
N ALA A 409 -5.64 1.69 2.89
CA ALA A 409 -5.74 0.43 3.65
C ALA A 409 -4.52 -0.47 3.45
N TRP A 410 -3.97 -0.53 2.23
CA TRP A 410 -2.76 -1.28 1.94
C TRP A 410 -1.54 -0.70 2.70
N PHE A 411 -1.39 0.62 2.76
CA PHE A 411 -0.34 1.27 3.56
C PHE A 411 -0.51 1.01 5.07
N GLY A 412 -1.74 1.06 5.58
CA GLY A 412 -2.04 0.69 6.97
C GLY A 412 -1.66 -0.76 7.29
N ALA A 413 -2.13 -1.71 6.46
CA ALA A 413 -1.83 -3.14 6.62
C ALA A 413 -0.34 -3.47 6.41
N SER A 414 0.37 -2.76 5.53
CA SER A 414 1.81 -2.94 5.33
C SER A 414 2.64 -2.42 6.51
N MET A 415 2.20 -1.34 7.18
CA MET A 415 2.76 -0.93 8.47
C MET A 415 2.47 -1.96 9.57
N MET A 416 1.23 -2.43 9.70
CA MET A 416 0.87 -3.44 10.70
C MET A 416 1.61 -4.76 10.53
N SER A 417 1.89 -5.18 9.30
CA SER A 417 2.66 -6.40 9.03
C SER A 417 4.17 -6.23 9.17
N GLY A 418 4.67 -5.01 9.32
CA GLY A 418 6.12 -4.72 9.24
C GLY A 418 6.70 -4.93 7.84
N THR A 419 5.87 -4.85 6.79
CA THR A 419 6.31 -4.93 5.38
C THR A 419 6.84 -3.59 4.89
N PHE A 420 6.26 -2.47 5.35
CA PHE A 420 6.65 -1.12 4.94
C PHE A 420 7.91 -0.63 5.69
N VAL A 421 9.05 -1.20 5.30
CA VAL A 421 10.34 -0.97 5.97
C VAL A 421 11.18 0.10 5.30
N ASN A 422 12.12 0.66 6.07
CA ASN A 422 13.24 1.40 5.49
C ASN A 422 14.14 0.40 4.74
N VAL A 423 13.97 0.29 3.43
CA VAL A 423 14.67 -0.70 2.59
C VAL A 423 16.19 -0.51 2.66
N ILE A 424 16.67 0.73 2.75
CA ILE A 424 18.10 1.02 2.89
C ILE A 424 18.62 0.48 4.22
N ASP A 425 17.99 0.84 5.34
CA ASP A 425 18.41 0.37 6.67
C ASP A 425 18.33 -1.15 6.79
N ALA A 426 17.25 -1.76 6.30
CA ALA A 426 17.05 -3.20 6.38
C ALA A 426 18.10 -3.99 5.57
N ILE A 427 18.65 -3.41 4.51
CA ILE A 427 19.72 -4.02 3.69
C ILE A 427 21.10 -3.73 4.27
N ASP A 428 21.39 -2.48 4.65
CA ASP A 428 22.72 -2.06 5.10
C ASP A 428 23.01 -2.43 6.56
N ASN A 429 21.97 -2.48 7.38
CA ASN A 429 22.02 -2.79 8.80
C ASN A 429 20.99 -3.89 9.13
N PRO A 430 21.16 -5.12 8.60
CA PRO A 430 20.19 -6.19 8.80
C PRO A 430 20.04 -6.51 10.28
N LYS A 431 18.80 -6.54 10.77
CA LYS A 431 18.44 -6.86 12.16
C LYS A 431 17.72 -8.19 12.21
N GLU A 432 17.84 -8.88 13.35
CA GLU A 432 17.00 -10.05 13.62
C GLU A 432 15.54 -9.61 13.70
N ALA A 433 14.65 -10.34 13.03
CA ALA A 433 13.23 -10.01 13.02
C ALA A 433 12.63 -10.21 14.41
N THR A 434 11.97 -9.17 14.94
CA THR A 434 11.23 -9.29 16.20
C THR A 434 9.94 -10.06 15.99
N ALA A 435 9.43 -10.73 17.02
CA ALA A 435 8.09 -11.32 16.97
C ALA A 435 7.04 -10.20 17.05
N GLY A 436 5.98 -10.32 16.25
CA GLY A 436 4.83 -9.42 16.30
C GLY A 436 3.79 -9.82 17.32
N ASP A 437 2.87 -8.91 17.61
CA ASP A 437 1.63 -9.23 18.32
C ASP A 437 0.75 -10.16 17.48
N SER A 438 -0.18 -10.86 18.14
CA SER A 438 -1.08 -11.81 17.48
C SER A 438 -2.48 -11.74 18.08
N SER A 439 -3.47 -11.58 17.21
CA SER A 439 -4.89 -11.51 17.57
C SER A 439 -5.62 -12.85 17.29
N SER A 440 -6.95 -12.81 17.27
CA SER A 440 -7.79 -13.92 16.80
C SER A 440 -7.57 -14.28 15.33
N LEU A 441 -7.08 -13.35 14.51
CA LEU A 441 -6.87 -13.52 13.07
C LEU A 441 -5.79 -14.57 12.78
N THR A 442 -4.61 -14.41 13.40
CA THR A 442 -3.48 -15.33 13.18
C THR A 442 -3.77 -16.72 13.75
N LYS A 443 -4.53 -16.83 14.84
CA LYS A 443 -5.01 -18.13 15.38
C LYS A 443 -5.93 -18.84 14.38
N THR A 444 -6.83 -18.10 13.75
CA THR A 444 -7.75 -18.65 12.73
C THR A 444 -7.01 -19.10 11.48
N VAL A 445 -6.01 -18.32 11.02
CA VAL A 445 -5.12 -18.73 9.92
C VAL A 445 -4.35 -19.98 10.28
N ALA A 446 -3.76 -20.06 11.48
CA ALA A 446 -3.02 -21.25 11.92
C ALA A 446 -3.91 -22.50 11.98
N ILE A 447 -5.16 -22.39 12.45
CA ILE A 447 -6.13 -23.50 12.47
C ILE A 447 -6.52 -23.91 11.04
N LYS A 448 -6.81 -22.94 10.16
CA LYS A 448 -7.12 -23.21 8.74
C LYS A 448 -5.92 -23.83 8.02
N ALA A 449 -4.71 -23.33 8.27
CA ALA A 449 -3.46 -23.84 7.71
C ALA A 449 -3.14 -25.23 8.25
N ALA A 450 -3.37 -25.53 9.53
CA ALA A 450 -3.23 -26.87 10.09
C ALA A 450 -4.26 -27.83 9.47
N ALA A 451 -5.52 -27.42 9.34
CA ALA A 451 -6.58 -28.19 8.68
C ALA A 451 -6.35 -28.36 7.17
N GLN A 452 -5.71 -27.39 6.51
CA GLN A 452 -5.30 -27.46 5.10
C GLN A 452 -4.02 -28.26 4.91
N ALA A 453 -3.04 -28.19 5.81
CA ALA A 453 -1.84 -29.02 5.79
C ALA A 453 -2.23 -30.49 5.95
N GLN A 454 -3.19 -30.77 6.84
CA GLN A 454 -3.81 -32.10 6.98
C GLN A 454 -4.55 -32.57 5.71
N LYS A 455 -4.85 -31.67 4.76
CA LYS A 455 -5.45 -31.98 3.44
C LYS A 455 -4.45 -31.88 2.27
N ALA A 456 -3.36 -31.11 2.42
CA ALA A 456 -2.32 -30.87 1.42
C ALA A 456 -1.37 -32.07 1.27
N ASP A 457 -1.37 -32.97 2.25
CA ASP A 457 -0.57 -34.21 2.26
C ASP A 457 -1.00 -35.28 1.25
N ASN A 458 -2.04 -35.05 0.42
CA ASN A 458 -2.57 -36.10 -0.46
C ASN A 458 -2.20 -35.99 -1.95
N ILE A 459 -1.75 -34.84 -2.47
CA ILE A 459 -1.25 -34.78 -3.86
C ILE A 459 0.24 -35.15 -3.85
N GLY A 460 0.61 -36.37 -4.24
CA GLY A 460 1.99 -36.73 -4.54
C GLY A 460 2.52 -35.95 -5.75
N LEU A 461 3.79 -35.52 -5.70
CA LEU A 461 4.44 -34.72 -6.73
C LEU A 461 5.82 -35.30 -7.04
N THR A 462 6.13 -35.48 -8.31
CA THR A 462 7.48 -35.81 -8.79
C THR A 462 7.79 -34.94 -10.01
N ILE A 463 8.94 -34.26 -10.00
CA ILE A 463 9.38 -33.40 -11.10
C ILE A 463 10.66 -33.98 -11.69
N SER A 464 10.70 -34.12 -13.01
CA SER A 464 11.88 -34.57 -13.77
C SER A 464 12.01 -33.74 -15.04
N GLY A 465 12.92 -32.77 -15.04
CA GLY A 465 13.01 -31.76 -16.10
C GLY A 465 11.68 -30.99 -16.25
N HIS A 466 11.17 -30.89 -17.48
CA HIS A 466 9.89 -30.23 -17.79
C HIS A 466 8.67 -31.16 -17.63
N SER A 467 8.79 -32.25 -16.87
CA SER A 467 7.69 -33.19 -16.63
C SER A 467 7.30 -33.19 -15.16
N VAL A 468 6.01 -33.05 -14.91
CA VAL A 468 5.42 -33.04 -13.57
C VAL A 468 4.45 -34.22 -13.46
N LEU A 469 4.71 -35.15 -12.53
CA LEU A 469 3.79 -36.21 -12.18
C LEU A 469 3.06 -35.83 -10.88
N LEU A 470 1.75 -35.81 -10.95
CA LEU A 470 0.83 -35.59 -9.83
C LEU A 470 0.09 -36.89 -9.53
N THR A 471 -0.09 -37.24 -8.26
CA THR A 471 -0.78 -38.48 -7.88
C THR A 471 -1.72 -38.26 -6.71
N LEU A 472 -2.87 -38.93 -6.71
CA LEU A 472 -3.76 -39.11 -5.57
C LEU A 472 -3.99 -40.62 -5.35
N PRO A 473 -4.38 -41.06 -4.14
CA PRO A 473 -4.77 -42.46 -3.89
C PRO A 473 -6.03 -42.89 -4.64
N GLU A 474 -6.82 -41.94 -5.16
CA GLU A 474 -8.10 -42.14 -5.82
C GLU A 474 -8.21 -41.26 -7.08
N ASP A 475 -9.14 -41.61 -7.97
CA ASP A 475 -9.37 -40.86 -9.20
C ASP A 475 -9.83 -39.44 -8.91
N ALA A 476 -9.22 -38.46 -9.56
CA ALA A 476 -9.56 -37.06 -9.43
C ALA A 476 -9.71 -36.37 -10.78
N GLU A 477 -10.46 -35.27 -10.79
CA GLU A 477 -10.46 -34.29 -11.87
C GLU A 477 -9.37 -33.26 -11.58
N TRP A 478 -8.35 -33.20 -12.44
CA TRP A 478 -7.20 -32.31 -12.29
C TRP A 478 -7.38 -31.05 -13.14
N SER A 479 -6.90 -29.92 -12.64
CA SER A 479 -6.74 -28.68 -13.41
C SER A 479 -5.49 -27.96 -12.93
N ILE A 480 -4.67 -27.49 -13.87
CA ILE A 480 -3.46 -26.71 -13.61
C ILE A 480 -3.72 -25.31 -14.14
N TYR A 481 -3.39 -24.31 -13.33
CA TYR A 481 -3.55 -22.91 -13.66
C TYR A 481 -2.19 -22.21 -13.62
N ASP A 482 -1.95 -21.30 -14.55
CA ASP A 482 -0.86 -20.32 -14.40
C ASP A 482 -1.18 -19.31 -13.29
N MET A 483 -0.24 -18.44 -12.96
CA MET A 483 -0.43 -17.40 -11.95
C MET A 483 -1.46 -16.33 -12.35
N ASN A 484 -1.78 -16.24 -13.65
CA ASN A 484 -2.82 -15.35 -14.17
C ASN A 484 -4.22 -15.97 -14.10
N GLY A 485 -4.34 -17.21 -13.59
CA GLY A 485 -5.60 -17.93 -13.45
C GLY A 485 -6.08 -18.61 -14.74
N HIS A 486 -5.27 -18.63 -15.80
CA HIS A 486 -5.59 -19.39 -17.01
C HIS A 486 -5.37 -20.88 -16.78
N LYS A 487 -6.33 -21.70 -17.16
CA LYS A 487 -6.19 -23.15 -17.11
C LYS A 487 -5.24 -23.60 -18.22
N VAL A 488 -4.04 -24.06 -17.85
CA VAL A 488 -2.99 -24.50 -18.78
C VAL A 488 -3.05 -26.00 -19.05
N ALA A 489 -3.62 -26.80 -18.15
CA ALA A 489 -3.76 -28.23 -18.35
C ALA A 489 -4.91 -28.83 -17.52
N ALA A 490 -5.44 -29.97 -17.94
CA ALA A 490 -6.43 -30.74 -17.21
C ALA A 490 -6.31 -32.23 -17.52
N ALA A 491 -6.70 -33.08 -16.58
CA ALA A 491 -6.72 -34.52 -16.74
C ALA A 491 -7.73 -35.17 -15.80
N ARG A 492 -7.96 -36.48 -15.96
CA ARG A 492 -8.76 -37.28 -15.04
C ARG A 492 -8.05 -38.59 -14.72
N GLY A 493 -8.14 -39.02 -13.47
CA GLY A 493 -7.58 -40.28 -12.97
C GLY A 493 -6.78 -40.11 -11.69
N ALA A 494 -6.26 -41.19 -11.13
CA ALA A 494 -5.43 -41.15 -9.92
C ALA A 494 -4.03 -40.55 -10.15
N LYS A 495 -3.58 -40.46 -11.40
CA LYS A 495 -2.29 -39.87 -11.79
C LYS A 495 -2.48 -38.87 -12.93
N PHE A 496 -1.75 -37.77 -12.87
CA PHE A 496 -1.64 -36.81 -13.96
C PHE A 496 -0.17 -36.54 -14.27
N LEU A 497 0.29 -37.06 -15.41
CA LEU A 497 1.58 -36.71 -15.98
C LEU A 497 1.40 -35.51 -16.92
N TRP A 498 1.88 -34.34 -16.48
CA TRP A 498 1.93 -33.13 -17.27
C TRP A 498 3.31 -33.02 -17.93
N GLN A 499 3.35 -33.19 -19.26
CA GLN A 499 4.56 -33.11 -20.06
C GLN A 499 4.73 -31.72 -20.67
N LYS A 500 5.99 -31.26 -20.80
CA LYS A 500 6.36 -29.95 -21.35
C LYS A 500 5.75 -28.78 -20.58
N ALA A 501 5.85 -28.82 -19.25
CA ALA A 501 5.53 -27.65 -18.45
C ALA A 501 6.57 -26.56 -18.71
N ASP A 502 6.12 -25.36 -19.09
CA ASP A 502 7.00 -24.21 -19.21
C ASP A 502 7.59 -23.85 -17.83
N ARG A 503 8.71 -23.13 -17.83
CA ARG A 503 9.28 -22.62 -16.59
C ARG A 503 8.32 -21.62 -15.96
N GLY A 504 7.99 -21.84 -14.70
CA GLY A 504 7.01 -21.00 -14.01
C GLY A 504 6.43 -21.64 -12.77
N VAL A 505 5.54 -20.88 -12.12
CA VAL A 505 4.78 -21.33 -10.95
C VAL A 505 3.34 -21.58 -11.39
N TYR A 506 2.80 -22.71 -10.94
CA TYR A 506 1.45 -23.16 -11.29
C TYR A 506 0.67 -23.57 -10.05
N VAL A 507 -0.64 -23.43 -10.13
CA VAL A 507 -1.59 -23.92 -9.13
C VAL A 507 -2.27 -25.17 -9.67
N VAL A 508 -1.99 -26.31 -9.05
CA VAL A 508 -2.67 -27.58 -9.31
C VAL A 508 -3.89 -27.68 -8.41
N ARG A 509 -5.04 -27.98 -8.98
CA ARG A 509 -6.27 -28.34 -8.29
C ARG A 509 -6.67 -29.75 -8.68
N ALA A 510 -7.14 -30.54 -7.71
CA ALA A 510 -7.72 -31.85 -7.96
C ALA A 510 -9.04 -32.00 -7.20
N ARG A 511 -10.05 -32.63 -7.79
CA ARG A 511 -11.33 -32.91 -7.13
C ARG A 511 -11.61 -34.40 -7.15
N SER A 512 -11.79 -35.01 -5.99
CA SER A 512 -12.21 -36.42 -5.86
C SER A 512 -13.29 -36.56 -4.80
N LYS A 513 -14.38 -37.26 -5.12
CA LYS A 513 -15.51 -37.58 -4.21
C LYS A 513 -15.97 -36.41 -3.32
N GLY A 514 -16.11 -35.23 -3.91
CA GLY A 514 -16.56 -34.02 -3.19
C GLY A 514 -15.45 -33.29 -2.41
N THR A 515 -14.25 -33.85 -2.33
CA THR A 515 -13.07 -33.22 -1.73
C THR A 515 -12.23 -32.50 -2.79
N SER A 516 -11.82 -31.28 -2.48
CA SER A 516 -10.91 -30.49 -3.31
C SER A 516 -9.52 -30.44 -2.70
N TYR A 517 -8.50 -30.71 -3.50
CA TYR A 517 -7.08 -30.66 -3.18
C TYR A 517 -6.41 -29.55 -3.99
N MET A 518 -5.38 -28.93 -3.43
CA MET A 518 -4.62 -27.88 -4.11
C MET A 518 -3.14 -27.96 -3.76
N ARG A 519 -2.27 -27.75 -4.76
CA ARG A 519 -0.81 -27.73 -4.59
C ARG A 519 -0.16 -26.73 -5.55
N ARG A 520 0.77 -25.90 -5.06
CA ARG A 520 1.64 -25.09 -5.92
C ARG A 520 2.78 -25.95 -6.47
N VAL A 521 3.09 -25.80 -7.75
CA VAL A 521 4.19 -26.50 -8.44
C VAL A 521 5.07 -25.46 -9.12
N ALA A 522 6.37 -25.48 -8.81
CA ALA A 522 7.37 -24.68 -9.50
C ALA A 522 8.15 -25.59 -10.46
N VAL A 523 8.10 -25.29 -11.76
CA VAL A 523 8.87 -26.00 -12.79
C VAL A 523 10.08 -25.14 -13.14
N ARG A 524 11.28 -25.73 -12.96
CA ARG A 524 12.58 -25.06 -13.13
C ARG A 524 13.26 -25.48 -14.44
#